data_AF-A0A352MBS4-F1
#
_entry.id   AF-A0A352MBS4-F1
#
_cell.length_a   1.000
_cell.length_b   1.000
_cell.length_c   1.000
_cell.angle_alpha   90.00
_cell.angle_beta   90.00
_cell.angle_gamma   90.00
#
_symmetry.space_group_name_H-M   'P 1'
#
loop_
_entity.id
_entity.type
_entity.pdbx_description
1 polymer ?
#
loop_
_entity_poly.entity_id
_entity_poly.type
_entity_poly.pdbx_seq_one_letter_code
_entity_poly.pdbx_strand_id
1 'polypeptide(L)' 'MRLKRRLIIMNFLQFFIWGSWLLTIGAYWFQNKNWSGT' A
#
# COMPACT_ATOMS: atom_id res chain seq x y z
N MET A 1 -28.78 0.95 -4.33
CA MET A 1 -27.61 0.55 -5.15
C MET A 1 -26.48 1.60 -5.30
N ARG A 2 -26.45 2.73 -4.57
CA ARG A 2 -25.34 3.73 -4.62
C ARG A 2 -24.32 3.57 -3.47
N LEU A 3 -24.82 3.13 -2.31
CA LEU A 3 -24.01 2.95 -1.10
C LEU A 3 -23.06 1.76 -1.19
N LYS A 4 -23.54 0.61 -1.70
CA LYS A 4 -22.73 -0.60 -1.91
C LYS A 4 -21.46 -0.33 -2.73
N ARG A 5 -21.57 0.44 -3.82
CA ARG A 5 -20.41 0.84 -4.65
C ARG A 5 -19.43 1.76 -3.92
N ARG A 6 -19.92 2.72 -3.12
CA ARG A 6 -19.07 3.57 -2.29
C ARG A 6 -18.30 2.76 -1.24
N LEU A 7 -18.98 1.83 -0.57
CA LEU A 7 -18.37 0.93 0.41
C LEU A 7 -17.28 0.06 -0.22
N ILE A 8 -17.53 -0.51 -1.41
CA ILE A 8 -16.52 -1.29 -2.15
C ILE A 8 -15.28 -0.44 -2.46
N ILE A 9 -15.47 0.78 -2.97
CA ILE A 9 -14.34 1.68 -3.29
C ILE A 9 -13.58 2.09 -2.02
N MET A 10 -14.28 2.44 -0.94
CA MET A 10 -13.64 2.81 0.33
C MET A 10 -12.83 1.65 0.92
N ASN A 11 -13.37 0.43 0.85
CA ASN A 11 -12.70 -0.76 1.36
C ASN A 11 -11.46 -1.11 0.52
N PHE A 12 -11.55 -1.02 -0.81
CA PHE A 12 -10.40 -1.17 -1.71
C PHE A 12 -9.31 -0.12 -1.44
N LEU A 13 -9.69 1.16 -1.36
CA LEU A 13 -8.75 2.25 -1.12
C LEU A 13 -8.03 2.11 0.23
N GLN A 14 -8.73 1.62 1.26
CA GLN A 14 -8.12 1.37 2.56
C GLN A 14 -6.99 0.34 2.50
N PHE A 15 -7.20 -0.80 1.82
CA PHE A 15 -6.14 -1.79 1.63
C PHE A 15 -5.05 -1.33 0.66
N PHE A 16 -5.43 -0.61 -0.39
CA PHE A 16 -4.49 -0.06 -1.38
C PHE A 16 -3.49 0.93 -0.77
N ILE A 17 -3.97 1.85 0.06
CA ILE A 17 -3.11 2.84 0.73
C ILE A 17 -2.15 2.13 1.70
N TRP A 18 -2.66 1.14 2.44
CA TRP A 18 -1.82 0.34 3.35
C TRP A 18 -0.72 -0.43 2.60
N GLY A 19 -1.07 -1.09 1.49
CA GLY A 19 -0.09 -1.77 0.63
C GLY A 19 0.93 -0.81 0.02
N SER A 20 0.51 0.37 -0.44
CA SER A 20 1.39 1.40 -1.01
C SER A 20 2.38 1.95 0.02
N TRP A 21 1.94 2.12 1.26
CA TRP A 21 2.80 2.52 2.38
C TRP A 21 3.89 1.48 2.69
N LEU A 22 3.53 0.19 2.74
CA LEU A 22 4.52 -0.89 2.91
C LEU A 22 5.53 -0.94 1.76
N LEU A 23 5.07 -0.76 0.52
CA LEU A 23 5.93 -0.73 -0.65
C LEU A 23 6.91 0.45 -0.58
N THR A 24 6.45 1.61 -0.10
CA THR A 24 7.29 2.80 0.12
C THR A 24 8.35 2.55 1.19
N ILE A 25 7.98 1.91 2.30
CA ILE A 25 8.94 1.53 3.36
C ILE A 25 9.93 0.48 2.87
N GLY A 26 9.48 -0.51 2.10
CA GLY A 26 10.35 -1.51 1.49
C GLY A 26 11.38 -0.88 0.56
N ALA A 27 10.94 0.04 -0.30
CA ALA A 27 11.84 0.82 -1.17
C ALA A 27 12.81 1.70 -0.35
N TYR A 28 12.32 2.37 0.70
CA TYR A 28 13.15 3.18 1.59
C TYR A 28 14.24 2.35 2.29
N TRP A 29 13.90 1.16 2.81
CA TRP A 29 14.88 0.26 3.42
C TRP A 29 15.88 -0.29 2.40
N PHE A 30 15.42 -0.64 1.20
CA PHE A 30 16.32 -1.14 0.16
C PHE A 30 17.30 -0.06 -0.32
N GLN A 31 16.83 1.18 -0.49
CA GLN A 31 17.62 2.30 -1.00
C GLN A 31 18.53 2.95 0.05
N ASN A 32 18.06 3.16 1.28
CA ASN A 32 18.83 3.90 2.31
C ASN A 32 19.59 3.02 3.29
N LYS A 33 19.16 1.77 3.50
CA LYS A 33 19.83 0.84 4.42
C LYS A 33 20.69 -0.20 3.71
N ASN A 34 20.80 -0.15 2.36
CA ASN A 34 21.56 -1.10 1.54
C ASN A 34 21.36 -2.55 2.01
N TRP A 35 20.09 -2.94 2.25
CA TRP A 35 19.79 -4.36 2.43
C TRP A 35 20.14 -5.05 1.11
N SER A 36 21.32 -5.66 1.10
CA SER A 36 21.84 -6.43 0.00
C SER A 36 20.80 -7.49 -0.32
N GLY A 37 20.19 -7.39 -1.50
CA GLY A 37 19.23 -8.38 -2.01
C GLY A 37 19.89 -9.67 -2.47
N THR A 38 20.95 -10.10 -1.78
CA THR A 38 21.56 -11.43 -1.90
C THR A 38 21.24 -12.25 -0.67
#